data_AF-A0A9E0F910-F1
#
_entry.id   AF-A0A9E0F910-F1
#
_cell.length_a   1.000
_cell.length_b   1.000
_cell.length_c   1.000
_cell.angle_alpha   90.00
_cell.angle_beta   90.00
_cell.angle_gamma   90.00
#
_symmetry.space_group_name_H-M   'P 1'
#
loop_
_entity.id
_entity.type
_entity.pdbx_description
1 polymer ?
#
loop_
_entity_poly.entity_id
_entity_poly.type
_entity_poly.pdbx_seq_one_letter_code
_entity_poly.pdbx_strand_id
1 'polypeptide(L)'
;MQYKVDYLPASEALQVVQSGQRVFIHGSAATPTHLVRALAGEAPRLKDVEIVSISVLGDFPIAESRYEGNFNINSFFVSEPIRPAVNEGRADYIPVFLSEIPDLFRTGIMPLDVALVQVSEPDAHGFVSLGTSVDIARAAVNTAEHVIAQVNPLMPRTHGDGLIHVSELDALVYAPEPLHETVFGDRVTATERKVGEYI
;
A
#
# COMPACT_ATOMS: atom_id res chain seq x y z
N MET A 1 21.59 -6.24 19.75
CA MET A 1 20.48 -7.17 20.08
C MET A 1 19.34 -6.84 19.14
N GLN A 2 18.79 -7.83 18.45
CA GLN A 2 17.61 -7.65 17.57
C GLN A 2 16.36 -7.75 18.44
N TYR A 3 15.41 -6.83 18.25
CA TYR A 3 14.13 -6.89 18.96
C TYR A 3 13.36 -8.13 18.50
N LYS A 4 12.80 -8.90 19.44
CA LYS A 4 12.14 -10.16 19.12
C LYS A 4 10.72 -9.89 18.63
N VAL A 5 10.40 -10.39 17.45
CA VAL A 5 9.07 -10.35 16.85
C VAL A 5 8.70 -11.73 16.30
N ASP A 6 7.41 -12.03 16.25
CA ASP A 6 6.89 -13.22 15.62
C ASP A 6 6.34 -12.85 14.22
N TYR A 7 6.68 -13.65 13.22
CA TYR A 7 6.22 -13.47 11.86
C TYR A 7 5.15 -14.51 11.52
N LEU A 8 4.10 -14.07 10.82
CA LEU A 8 3.03 -14.92 10.34
C LEU A 8 3.15 -15.14 8.82
N PRO A 9 2.71 -16.30 8.30
CA PRO A 9 2.44 -16.45 6.88
C PRO A 9 1.41 -15.42 6.40
N ALA A 10 1.57 -14.90 5.17
CA ALA A 10 0.62 -13.92 4.62
C ALA A 10 -0.83 -14.41 4.63
N SER A 11 -1.06 -15.70 4.33
CA SER A 11 -2.39 -16.31 4.35
C SER A 11 -3.04 -16.30 5.73
N GLU A 12 -2.25 -16.38 6.81
CA GLU A 12 -2.75 -16.31 8.18
C GLU A 12 -3.02 -14.86 8.58
N ALA A 13 -2.06 -13.96 8.31
CA ALA A 13 -2.20 -12.54 8.60
C ALA A 13 -3.43 -11.92 7.91
N LEU A 14 -3.72 -12.32 6.67
CA LEU A 14 -4.84 -11.79 5.88
C LEU A 14 -6.21 -12.36 6.29
N GLN A 15 -6.30 -13.31 7.23
CA GLN A 15 -7.59 -13.84 7.68
C GLN A 15 -8.48 -12.79 8.35
N VAL A 16 -7.91 -11.67 8.83
CA VAL A 16 -8.69 -10.56 9.39
C VAL A 16 -9.52 -9.81 8.33
N VAL A 17 -9.08 -9.81 7.06
CA VAL A 17 -9.83 -9.17 5.97
C VAL A 17 -11.14 -9.93 5.73
N GLN A 18 -12.27 -9.24 5.76
CA GLN A 18 -13.60 -9.81 5.51
C GLN A 18 -14.28 -9.15 4.31
N SER A 19 -15.31 -9.82 3.77
CA SER A 19 -16.15 -9.26 2.72
C SER A 19 -16.78 -7.92 3.13
N GLY A 20 -16.84 -6.96 2.21
CA GLY A 20 -17.40 -5.63 2.44
C GLY A 20 -16.51 -4.65 3.20
N GLN A 21 -15.32 -5.05 3.64
CA GLN A 21 -14.37 -4.17 4.32
C GLN A 21 -13.60 -3.26 3.34
N ARG A 22 -13.13 -2.13 3.85
CA ARG A 22 -12.21 -1.23 3.15
C ARG A 22 -10.77 -1.52 3.56
N VAL A 23 -9.95 -1.86 2.58
CA VAL A 23 -8.53 -2.16 2.73
C VAL A 23 -7.69 -1.09 2.06
N PHE A 24 -6.81 -0.46 2.84
CA PHE A 24 -5.78 0.44 2.34
C PHE A 24 -4.55 -0.35 1.86
N ILE A 25 -4.02 0.01 0.69
CA ILE A 25 -2.74 -0.50 0.18
C ILE A 25 -1.72 0.64 0.12
N HIS A 26 -0.57 0.45 0.77
CA HIS A 26 0.54 1.39 0.75
C HIS A 26 1.05 1.64 -0.68
N GLY A 27 1.36 2.89 -0.99
CA GLY A 27 1.63 3.34 -2.35
C GLY A 27 3.10 3.43 -2.76
N SER A 28 3.30 3.85 -4.00
CA SER A 28 4.59 4.10 -4.66
C SER A 28 5.54 2.91 -4.55
N ALA A 29 6.84 3.15 -4.35
CA ALA A 29 7.82 2.07 -4.23
C ALA A 29 7.59 1.15 -3.02
N ALA A 30 6.75 1.56 -2.06
CA ALA A 30 6.41 0.79 -0.88
C ALA A 30 5.20 -0.15 -1.08
N THR A 31 4.63 -0.25 -2.28
CA THR A 31 3.53 -1.20 -2.55
C THR A 31 3.90 -2.62 -2.07
N PRO A 32 3.15 -3.20 -1.12
CA PRO A 32 3.45 -4.49 -0.52
C PRO A 32 2.99 -5.63 -1.43
N THR A 33 3.67 -5.79 -2.58
CA THR A 33 3.24 -6.69 -3.65
C THR A 33 3.10 -8.14 -3.18
N HIS A 34 3.92 -8.60 -2.23
CA HIS A 34 3.74 -9.93 -1.63
C HIS A 34 2.38 -10.07 -0.94
N LEU A 35 1.97 -9.08 -0.14
CA LEU A 35 0.65 -9.08 0.51
C LEU A 35 -0.48 -8.93 -0.51
N VAL A 36 -0.31 -8.12 -1.57
CA VAL A 36 -1.32 -7.97 -2.62
C VAL A 36 -1.54 -9.28 -3.37
N ARG A 37 -0.45 -10.01 -3.74
CA ARG A 37 -0.56 -11.34 -4.35
C ARG A 37 -1.23 -12.34 -3.42
N ALA A 38 -0.89 -12.32 -2.13
CA ALA A 38 -1.52 -13.18 -1.14
C ALA A 38 -3.02 -12.86 -0.98
N LEU A 39 -3.39 -11.57 -0.94
CA LEU A 39 -4.79 -11.13 -0.87
C LEU A 39 -5.60 -11.61 -2.09
N ALA A 40 -5.02 -11.56 -3.29
CA ALA A 40 -5.64 -12.12 -4.48
C ALA A 40 -5.89 -13.64 -4.35
N GLY A 41 -5.03 -14.37 -3.63
CA GLY A 41 -5.23 -15.79 -3.29
C GLY A 41 -6.41 -16.04 -2.35
N GLU A 42 -6.80 -15.05 -1.54
CA GLU A 42 -7.94 -15.11 -0.63
C GLU A 42 -9.28 -14.79 -1.33
N ALA A 43 -9.27 -14.46 -2.63
CA ALA A 43 -10.48 -14.15 -3.39
C ALA A 43 -11.62 -15.17 -3.22
N PRO A 44 -11.40 -16.51 -3.17
CA PRO A 44 -12.50 -17.48 -3.03
C PRO A 44 -13.39 -17.29 -1.78
N ARG A 45 -12.89 -16.64 -0.72
CA ARG A 45 -13.66 -16.35 0.50
C ARG A 45 -14.12 -14.90 0.62
N LEU A 46 -13.63 -14.01 -0.25
CA LEU A 46 -13.87 -12.57 -0.16
C LEU A 46 -14.84 -12.09 -1.23
N LYS A 47 -15.70 -11.15 -0.86
CA LYS A 47 -16.62 -10.49 -1.76
C LYS A 47 -16.71 -9.00 -1.43
N ASP A 48 -16.80 -8.16 -2.46
CA ASP A 48 -17.05 -6.73 -2.34
C ASP A 48 -16.07 -6.00 -1.39
N VAL A 49 -14.81 -6.43 -1.33
CA VAL A 49 -13.76 -5.75 -0.54
C VAL A 49 -13.35 -4.48 -1.27
N GLU A 50 -13.54 -3.32 -0.64
CA GLU A 50 -13.12 -2.05 -1.21
C GLU A 50 -11.61 -1.87 -1.05
N ILE A 51 -10.91 -1.58 -2.15
CA ILE A 51 -9.46 -1.37 -2.15
C ILE A 51 -9.18 0.11 -2.41
N VAL A 52 -8.55 0.79 -1.45
CA VAL A 52 -8.17 2.19 -1.56
C VAL A 52 -6.66 2.36 -1.55
N SER A 53 -6.15 3.22 -2.43
CA SER A 53 -4.72 3.51 -2.55
C SER A 53 -4.48 4.80 -3.33
N ILE A 54 -3.27 5.34 -3.20
CA ILE A 54 -2.73 6.32 -4.15
C ILE A 54 -2.03 5.58 -5.30
N SER A 55 -0.93 6.10 -5.84
CA SER A 55 -0.15 5.37 -6.84
C SER A 55 0.33 4.04 -6.29
N VAL A 56 0.21 2.97 -7.07
CA VAL A 56 0.78 1.65 -6.76
C VAL A 56 1.76 1.26 -7.86
N LEU A 57 2.77 0.48 -7.52
CA LEU A 57 3.77 -0.03 -8.46
C LEU A 57 3.86 -1.55 -8.40
N GLY A 58 4.35 -2.13 -9.50
CA GLY A 58 4.51 -3.57 -9.64
C GLY A 58 3.22 -4.31 -9.97
N ASP A 59 3.24 -5.61 -9.71
CA ASP A 59 2.11 -6.50 -9.95
C ASP A 59 0.94 -6.15 -9.01
N PHE A 60 -0.27 -6.11 -9.56
CA PHE A 60 -1.48 -5.73 -8.83
C PHE A 60 -2.67 -6.61 -9.24
N PRO A 61 -2.59 -7.93 -8.97
CA PRO A 61 -3.51 -8.92 -9.53
C PRO A 61 -4.97 -8.69 -9.15
N ILE A 62 -5.24 -8.07 -7.99
CA ILE A 62 -6.60 -7.73 -7.55
C ILE A 62 -7.34 -6.73 -8.47
N ALA A 63 -6.65 -6.10 -9.44
CA ALA A 63 -7.26 -5.28 -10.49
C ALA A 63 -7.64 -6.05 -11.77
N GLU A 64 -7.24 -7.32 -11.89
CA GLU A 64 -7.57 -8.14 -13.06
C GLU A 64 -9.06 -8.47 -13.11
N SER A 65 -9.62 -8.62 -14.32
CA SER A 65 -11.06 -8.88 -14.54
C SER A 65 -11.56 -10.15 -13.88
N ARG A 66 -10.71 -11.16 -13.67
CA ARG A 66 -11.09 -12.42 -12.99
C ARG A 66 -11.44 -12.24 -11.51
N TYR A 67 -11.09 -11.10 -10.91
CA TYR A 67 -11.39 -10.78 -9.51
C TYR A 67 -12.53 -9.77 -9.34
N GLU A 68 -13.26 -9.49 -10.43
CA GLU A 68 -14.46 -8.65 -10.39
C GLU A 68 -15.50 -9.25 -9.42
N GLY A 69 -16.05 -8.41 -8.53
CA GLY A 69 -16.94 -8.82 -7.45
C GLY A 69 -16.24 -9.34 -6.19
N ASN A 70 -14.94 -9.64 -6.24
CA ASN A 70 -14.14 -9.89 -5.03
C ASN A 70 -13.56 -8.58 -4.49
N PHE A 71 -12.95 -7.79 -5.37
CA PHE A 71 -12.29 -6.54 -5.03
C PHE A 71 -12.84 -5.38 -5.87
N ASN A 72 -13.28 -4.32 -5.18
CA ASN A 72 -13.77 -3.09 -5.78
C ASN A 72 -12.71 -1.99 -5.56
N ILE A 73 -11.95 -1.65 -6.60
CA ILE A 73 -10.87 -0.66 -6.47
C ILE A 73 -11.46 0.74 -6.55
N ASN A 74 -11.19 1.54 -5.53
CA ASN A 74 -11.59 2.94 -5.45
C ASN A 74 -10.34 3.79 -5.20
N SER A 75 -9.72 4.23 -6.31
CA SER A 75 -8.38 4.80 -6.28
C SER A 75 -8.41 6.31 -6.01
N PHE A 76 -7.51 6.81 -5.17
CA PHE A 76 -7.26 8.26 -5.02
C PHE A 76 -6.27 8.78 -6.08
N PHE A 77 -5.55 7.89 -6.76
CA PHE A 77 -4.63 8.22 -7.83
C PHE A 77 -4.49 7.05 -8.81
N VAL A 78 -5.02 7.20 -10.02
CA VAL A 78 -5.00 6.14 -11.03
C VAL A 78 -3.60 5.98 -11.64
N SER A 79 -2.86 5.00 -11.14
CA SER A 79 -1.53 4.57 -11.62
C SER A 79 -1.63 3.52 -12.73
N GLU A 80 -0.48 3.15 -13.34
CA GLU A 80 -0.42 2.23 -14.47
C GLU A 80 -1.14 0.88 -14.23
N PRO A 81 -0.97 0.19 -13.08
CA PRO A 81 -1.64 -1.10 -12.85
C PRO A 81 -3.17 -1.01 -12.77
N ILE A 82 -3.72 0.14 -12.35
CA ILE A 82 -5.15 0.33 -12.10
C ILE A 82 -5.85 0.94 -13.33
N ARG A 83 -5.12 1.68 -14.19
CA ARG A 83 -5.68 2.44 -15.32
C ARG A 83 -6.55 1.61 -16.27
N PRO A 84 -6.19 0.37 -16.67
CA PRO A 84 -7.07 -0.45 -17.51
C PRO A 84 -8.42 -0.74 -16.85
N ALA A 85 -8.43 -1.12 -15.57
CA ALA A 85 -9.67 -1.42 -14.84
C ALA A 85 -10.61 -0.20 -14.76
N VAL A 86 -10.06 0.99 -14.56
CA VAL A 86 -10.84 2.25 -14.58
C VAL A 86 -11.41 2.52 -15.98
N ASN A 87 -10.59 2.40 -17.02
CA ASN A 87 -11.04 2.64 -18.40
C ASN A 87 -12.12 1.63 -18.86
N GLU A 88 -12.11 0.42 -18.30
CA GLU A 88 -13.08 -0.64 -18.55
C GLU A 88 -14.34 -0.52 -17.66
N GLY A 89 -14.37 0.41 -16.70
CA GLY A 89 -15.50 0.60 -15.79
C GLY A 89 -15.59 -0.42 -14.66
N ARG A 90 -14.49 -1.15 -14.37
CA ARG A 90 -14.39 -2.14 -13.28
C ARG A 90 -13.79 -1.56 -11.99
N ALA A 91 -13.29 -0.33 -12.04
CA ALA A 91 -12.71 0.37 -10.90
C ALA A 91 -13.08 1.85 -10.93
N ASP A 92 -13.14 2.45 -9.75
CA ASP A 92 -13.56 3.84 -9.52
C ASP A 92 -12.36 4.74 -9.16
N TYR A 93 -12.60 6.05 -9.25
CA TYR A 93 -11.65 7.10 -8.88
C TYR A 93 -12.32 8.13 -7.98
N ILE A 94 -11.69 8.43 -6.83
CA ILE A 94 -12.12 9.50 -5.93
C ILE A 94 -11.25 10.73 -6.18
N PRO A 95 -11.81 11.83 -6.72
CA PRO A 95 -11.09 13.08 -6.85
C PRO A 95 -10.94 13.76 -5.49
N VAL A 96 -9.71 13.84 -4.98
CA VAL A 96 -9.38 14.49 -3.71
C VAL A 96 -7.94 14.97 -3.74
N PHE A 97 -7.63 16.07 -3.03
CA PHE A 97 -6.25 16.51 -2.89
C PHE A 97 -5.47 15.54 -1.98
N LEU A 98 -4.24 15.20 -2.38
CA LEU A 98 -3.39 14.27 -1.63
C LEU A 98 -3.23 14.67 -0.15
N SER A 99 -3.17 15.98 0.13
CA SER A 99 -3.05 16.52 1.49
C SER A 99 -4.31 16.35 2.35
N GLU A 100 -5.48 16.15 1.73
CA GLU A 100 -6.77 16.02 2.43
C GLU A 100 -7.14 14.55 2.70
N ILE A 101 -6.55 13.60 1.97
CA ILE A 101 -6.80 12.16 2.17
C ILE A 101 -6.56 11.72 3.63
N PRO A 102 -5.46 12.13 4.31
CA PRO A 102 -5.26 11.80 5.71
C PRO A 102 -6.43 12.18 6.62
N ASP A 103 -7.08 13.32 6.35
CA ASP A 103 -8.19 13.79 7.17
C ASP A 103 -9.46 12.99 6.89
N LEU A 104 -9.67 12.49 5.67
CA LEU A 104 -10.78 11.57 5.38
C LEU A 104 -10.73 10.31 6.27
N PHE A 105 -9.52 9.79 6.52
CA PHE A 105 -9.31 8.65 7.41
C PHE A 105 -9.51 9.05 8.88
N ARG A 106 -8.84 10.13 9.32
CA ARG A 106 -8.86 10.57 10.73
C ARG A 106 -10.25 10.99 11.22
N THR A 107 -11.06 11.60 10.35
CA THR A 107 -12.43 12.03 10.72
C THR A 107 -13.48 10.94 10.48
N GLY A 108 -13.07 9.75 10.03
CA GLY A 108 -13.98 8.64 9.77
C GLY A 108 -14.95 8.88 8.61
N ILE A 109 -14.63 9.78 7.67
CA ILE A 109 -15.39 9.91 6.42
C ILE A 109 -15.14 8.67 5.54
N MET A 110 -13.89 8.19 5.55
CA MET A 110 -13.49 6.94 4.92
C MET A 110 -12.78 6.07 5.97
N PRO A 111 -13.52 5.42 6.89
CA PRO A 111 -12.92 4.52 7.87
C PRO A 111 -12.20 3.37 7.14
N LEU A 112 -11.08 2.92 7.69
CA LEU A 112 -10.29 1.82 7.14
C LEU A 112 -10.41 0.63 8.09
N ASP A 113 -10.81 -0.53 7.57
CA ASP A 113 -10.84 -1.75 8.36
C ASP A 113 -9.42 -2.33 8.45
N VAL A 114 -8.70 -2.39 7.32
CA VAL A 114 -7.36 -2.99 7.26
C VAL A 114 -6.40 -2.11 6.48
N ALA A 115 -5.18 -1.94 6.99
CA ALA A 115 -4.07 -1.31 6.28
C ALA A 115 -2.98 -2.35 5.97
N LEU A 116 -2.67 -2.53 4.69
CA LEU A 116 -1.53 -3.34 4.23
C LEU A 116 -0.38 -2.39 3.90
N VAL A 117 0.69 -2.47 4.70
CA VAL A 117 1.86 -1.59 4.57
C VAL A 117 3.15 -2.39 4.38
N GLN A 118 4.18 -1.74 3.83
CA GLN A 118 5.52 -2.31 3.76
C GLN A 118 6.46 -1.50 4.63
N VAL A 119 7.27 -2.20 5.43
CA VAL A 119 8.17 -1.58 6.41
C VAL A 119 9.55 -2.24 6.38
N SER A 120 10.53 -1.53 6.91
CA SER A 120 11.87 -2.08 7.23
C SER A 120 11.83 -3.05 8.41
N GLU A 121 12.93 -3.77 8.63
CA GLU A 121 13.09 -4.60 9.83
C GLU A 121 13.05 -3.77 11.13
N PRO A 122 12.53 -4.35 12.23
CA PRO A 122 12.55 -3.67 13.52
C PRO A 122 13.97 -3.45 14.00
N ASP A 123 14.24 -2.24 14.50
CA ASP A 123 15.50 -1.93 15.16
C ASP A 123 15.59 -2.56 16.57
N ALA A 124 16.67 -2.28 17.29
CA ALA A 124 16.89 -2.80 18.65
C ALA A 124 15.83 -2.34 19.68
N HIS A 125 15.04 -1.31 19.35
CA HIS A 125 14.01 -0.72 20.19
C HIS A 125 12.60 -1.10 19.71
N GLY A 126 12.47 -1.96 18.71
CA GLY A 126 11.17 -2.41 18.19
C GLY A 126 10.51 -1.43 17.23
N PHE A 127 11.25 -0.46 16.67
CA PHE A 127 10.70 0.45 15.66
C PHE A 127 11.01 -0.04 14.25
N VAL A 128 9.98 -0.08 13.43
CA VAL A 128 10.06 -0.22 11.97
C VAL A 128 9.89 1.16 11.32
N SER A 129 10.20 1.24 10.03
CA SER A 129 10.01 2.45 9.21
C SER A 129 9.20 2.14 7.95
N LEU A 130 8.21 2.99 7.64
CA LEU A 130 7.47 3.01 6.35
C LEU A 130 8.37 3.29 5.13
N GLY A 131 9.57 3.79 5.37
CA GLY A 131 10.64 3.86 4.38
C GLY A 131 10.37 4.90 3.30
N THR A 132 10.28 4.47 2.04
CA THR A 132 10.26 5.38 0.88
C THR A 132 8.97 6.18 0.72
N SER A 133 7.91 5.83 1.46
CA SER A 133 6.58 6.44 1.33
C SER A 133 5.95 6.57 2.71
N VAL A 134 5.76 7.80 3.18
CA VAL A 134 5.09 8.10 4.45
C VAL A 134 3.68 8.62 4.18
N ASP A 135 3.60 9.68 3.37
CA ASP A 135 2.39 10.26 2.77
C ASP A 135 1.08 10.02 3.56
N ILE A 136 0.11 9.34 2.95
CA ILE A 136 -1.17 9.00 3.55
C ILE A 136 -1.08 7.68 4.33
N ALA A 137 -0.04 6.87 4.09
CA ALA A 137 0.18 5.61 4.78
C ALA A 137 0.32 5.79 6.30
N ARG A 138 0.96 6.87 6.76
CA ARG A 138 1.03 7.16 8.20
C ARG A 138 -0.36 7.39 8.81
N ALA A 139 -1.25 8.09 8.10
CA ALA A 139 -2.62 8.25 8.57
C ALA A 139 -3.37 6.92 8.56
N ALA A 140 -3.21 6.12 7.50
CA ALA A 140 -3.84 4.80 7.41
C ALA A 140 -3.43 3.87 8.55
N VAL A 141 -2.14 3.79 8.89
CA VAL A 141 -1.64 3.02 10.04
C VAL A 141 -2.26 3.49 11.36
N ASN A 142 -2.42 4.81 11.53
CA ASN A 142 -2.94 5.35 12.79
C ASN A 142 -4.45 5.14 12.97
N THR A 143 -5.20 4.86 11.90
CA THR A 143 -6.67 4.88 11.92
C THR A 143 -7.31 3.55 11.54
N ALA A 144 -6.58 2.65 10.88
CA ALA A 144 -7.14 1.35 10.50
C ALA A 144 -7.39 0.48 11.74
N GLU A 145 -8.45 -0.35 11.70
CA GLU A 145 -8.73 -1.29 12.80
C GLU A 145 -7.65 -2.38 12.91
N HIS A 146 -7.12 -2.83 11.78
CA HIS A 146 -6.00 -3.76 11.71
C HIS A 146 -4.89 -3.27 10.78
N VAL A 147 -3.63 -3.40 11.21
CA VAL A 147 -2.44 -3.07 10.41
C VAL A 147 -1.59 -4.31 10.20
N ILE A 148 -1.46 -4.74 8.94
CA ILE A 148 -0.61 -5.87 8.53
C ILE A 148 0.60 -5.30 7.80
N ALA A 149 1.79 -5.57 8.32
CA ALA A 149 3.03 -5.07 7.76
C ALA A 149 3.84 -6.17 7.07
N GLN A 150 4.13 -5.95 5.79
CA GLN A 150 5.16 -6.68 5.07
C GLN A 150 6.53 -6.16 5.53
N VAL A 151 7.27 -6.98 6.27
CA VAL A 151 8.62 -6.64 6.72
C VAL A 151 9.62 -7.02 5.63
N ASN A 152 10.31 -6.02 5.11
CA ASN A 152 11.27 -6.15 4.03
C ASN A 152 12.63 -5.53 4.44
N PRO A 153 13.71 -6.32 4.59
CA PRO A 153 15.05 -5.80 4.92
C PRO A 153 15.63 -4.85 3.85
N LEU A 154 15.07 -4.85 2.63
CA LEU A 154 15.47 -3.95 1.54
C LEU A 154 14.74 -2.59 1.61
N MET A 155 13.71 -2.46 2.46
CA MET A 155 13.07 -1.17 2.71
C MET A 155 14.04 -0.27 3.51
N PRO A 156 14.43 0.92 3.00
CA PRO A 156 15.30 1.80 3.75
C PRO A 156 14.61 2.31 5.02
N ARG A 157 15.40 2.43 6.09
CA ARG A 157 14.93 3.06 7.33
C ARG A 157 15.06 4.58 7.22
N THR A 158 13.98 5.25 6.82
CA THR A 158 13.95 6.71 6.71
C THR A 158 13.70 7.37 8.07
N HIS A 159 14.10 8.63 8.21
CA HIS A 159 13.80 9.45 9.39
C HIS A 159 12.52 10.25 9.18
N GLY A 160 11.96 10.80 10.26
CA GLY A 160 10.72 11.57 10.26
C GLY A 160 9.54 10.76 10.80
N ASP A 161 8.34 11.06 10.31
CA ASP A 161 7.09 10.53 10.86
C ASP A 161 6.75 9.09 10.42
N GLY A 162 7.67 8.45 9.70
CA GLY A 162 7.51 7.07 9.20
C GLY A 162 7.83 5.97 10.22
N LEU A 163 8.27 6.33 11.43
CA LEU A 163 8.61 5.36 12.48
C LEU A 163 7.36 4.86 13.21
N ILE A 164 7.22 3.54 13.31
CA ILE A 164 6.09 2.85 13.95
C ILE A 164 6.67 1.80 14.90
N HIS A 165 6.15 1.71 16.13
CA HIS A 165 6.55 0.63 17.01
C HIS A 165 5.79 -0.64 16.65
N VAL A 166 6.45 -1.82 16.69
CA VAL A 166 5.81 -3.09 16.32
C VAL A 166 4.57 -3.45 17.15
N SER A 167 4.38 -2.83 18.32
CA SER A 167 3.15 -2.99 19.12
C SER A 167 1.92 -2.31 18.52
N GLU A 168 2.11 -1.43 17.53
CA GLU A 168 1.04 -0.77 16.76
C GLU A 168 0.65 -1.59 15.52
N LEU A 169 1.22 -2.78 15.33
CA LEU A 169 1.00 -3.64 14.18
C LEU A 169 0.37 -4.97 14.64
N ASP A 170 -0.74 -5.35 14.02
CA ASP A 170 -1.47 -6.58 14.35
C ASP A 170 -0.75 -7.84 13.83
N ALA A 171 -0.10 -7.73 12.68
CA ALA A 171 0.64 -8.84 12.08
C ALA A 171 1.87 -8.38 11.30
N LEU A 172 2.92 -9.18 11.38
CA LEU A 172 4.17 -9.00 10.64
C LEU A 172 4.36 -10.17 9.69
N VAL A 173 4.57 -9.89 8.41
CA VAL A 173 4.83 -10.89 7.37
C VAL A 173 6.21 -10.63 6.78
N TYR A 174 7.17 -11.51 7.04
CA TYR A 174 8.53 -11.36 6.52
C TYR A 174 8.58 -11.72 5.03
N ALA A 175 8.87 -10.73 4.18
CA ALA A 175 8.95 -10.92 2.73
C ALA A 175 10.03 -9.99 2.12
N PRO A 176 11.28 -10.49 1.95
CA PRO A 176 12.33 -9.75 1.28
C PRO A 176 12.08 -9.74 -0.24
N GLU A 177 11.70 -8.58 -0.77
CA GLU A 177 11.54 -8.34 -2.20
C GLU A 177 12.21 -7.01 -2.59
N PRO A 178 12.87 -6.89 -3.76
CA PRO A 178 13.36 -5.60 -4.23
C PRO A 178 12.23 -4.56 -4.28
N LEU A 179 12.53 -3.32 -3.88
CA LEU A 179 11.57 -2.23 -4.04
C LEU A 179 11.35 -1.93 -5.53
N HIS A 180 10.17 -1.41 -5.84
CA HIS A 180 9.87 -1.01 -7.22
C HIS A 180 10.68 0.23 -7.61
N GLU A 181 11.27 0.19 -8.80
CA GLU A 181 12.04 1.29 -9.36
C GLU A 181 11.35 1.88 -10.59
N THR A 182 11.54 3.18 -10.80
CA THR A 182 11.06 3.88 -11.99
C THR A 182 12.21 4.66 -12.64
N VAL A 183 12.52 4.34 -13.89
CA VAL A 183 13.60 5.00 -14.65
C VAL A 183 13.01 6.03 -15.61
N PHE A 184 13.06 7.30 -15.24
CA PHE A 184 12.53 8.41 -16.06
C PHE A 184 13.58 9.01 -17.01
N GLY A 185 14.88 8.88 -16.69
CA GLY A 185 15.97 9.52 -17.44
C GLY A 185 16.03 9.11 -18.91
N ASP A 186 15.64 7.87 -19.21
CA ASP A 186 15.66 7.32 -20.59
C ASP A 186 14.58 7.93 -21.50
N ARG A 187 13.60 8.63 -20.92
CA ARG A 187 12.45 9.20 -21.63
C ARG A 187 12.59 10.69 -21.94
N VAL A 188 13.73 11.30 -21.60
CA VAL A 188 13.96 12.73 -21.78
C VAL A 188 14.18 13.05 -23.26
N THR A 189 13.23 13.76 -23.88
CA THR A 189 13.35 14.22 -25.28
C THR A 189 13.98 15.62 -25.36
N ALA A 190 14.21 16.10 -26.59
CA ALA A 190 14.67 17.47 -26.81
C ALA A 190 13.68 18.51 -26.25
N THR A 191 12.38 18.21 -26.25
CA THR A 191 11.35 19.09 -25.69
C THR A 191 11.48 19.20 -24.17
N GLU A 192 11.57 18.08 -23.43
CA GLU A 192 11.75 18.14 -21.97
C GLU A 192 13.07 18.81 -21.59
N ARG A 193 14.15 18.61 -22.36
CA ARG A 193 15.41 19.36 -22.15
C ARG A 193 15.20 20.85 -22.30
N LYS A 194 14.49 21.27 -23.36
CA LYS A 194 14.25 22.69 -23.60
C LYS A 194 13.39 23.31 -22.50
N VAL A 195 12.39 22.59 -22.00
CA VAL A 195 11.61 23.01 -20.83
C VAL A 195 12.51 23.14 -19.61
N GLY A 196 13.39 22.16 -19.35
CA GLY A 196 14.33 22.19 -18.24
C GLY A 196 15.35 23.33 -18.29
N GLU A 197 15.63 23.92 -19.45
CA GLU A 197 16.45 25.14 -19.55
C GLU A 197 15.73 26.41 -19.08
N TYR A 198 14.39 26.40 -19.04
CA TYR A 198 13.57 27.56 -18.66
C TYR A 198 13.12 27.55 -17.19
N ILE A 199 13.23 26.42 -16.49
CA ILE A 199 12.88 26.25 -15.07
C ILE A 199 14.15 26.38 -14.22
#